data_AF-A0A7C2FI07-F1
#
_entry.id   AF-A0A7C2FI07-F1
#
_cell.length_a   1.000
_cell.length_b   1.000
_cell.length_c   1.000
_cell.angle_alpha   90.00
_cell.angle_beta   90.00
_cell.angle_gamma   90.00
#
_symmetry.space_group_name_H-M   'P 1'
#
loop_
_entity.id
_entity.type
_entity.pdbx_description
1 polymer ?
#
loop_
_entity_poly.entity_id
_entity_poly.type
_entity_poly.pdbx_seq_one_letter_code
_entity_poly.pdbx_strand_id
1 'polypeptide(L)'
;MRRVLTDRGSEYPGAFDHACQQRRVRHTRTRPRHAWTNGFVERLQGAIPTELWRTEFRRRFFTHPAQLQVALDRYLGFYNHQRPHLGYRTQGRRPAEIFWTASWAEHRDHVRPA
;
A
#
# COMPACT_ATOMS: atom_id res chain seq x y z
N MET A 1 -6.07 10.70 -6.87
CA MET A 1 -6.42 9.27 -6.75
C MET A 1 -7.78 9.04 -7.41
N ARG A 2 -7.89 8.14 -8.40
CA ARG A 2 -9.13 7.96 -9.20
C ARG A 2 -9.94 6.70 -8.83
N ARG A 3 -9.30 5.72 -8.21
CA ARG A 3 -9.89 4.41 -7.89
C ARG A 3 -9.26 3.83 -6.63
N VAL A 4 -10.04 3.07 -5.87
CA VAL A 4 -9.57 2.21 -4.77
C VAL A 4 -10.06 0.77 -4.99
N LEU A 5 -9.22 -0.21 -4.66
CA LEU A 5 -9.54 -1.63 -4.69
C LEU A 5 -9.48 -2.17 -3.26
N THR A 6 -10.56 -2.78 -2.79
CA THR A 6 -10.61 -3.47 -1.50
C THR A 6 -11.03 -4.92 -1.72
N ASP A 7 -10.90 -5.75 -0.69
CA ASP A 7 -11.63 -7.02 -0.65
C ASP A 7 -13.12 -6.82 -0.33
N ARG A 8 -13.83 -7.91 -0.04
CA ARG A 8 -15.26 -7.89 0.32
C ARG A 8 -15.51 -7.85 1.82
N GLY A 9 -14.53 -7.41 2.61
CA GLY A 9 -14.68 -7.21 4.05
C GLY A 9 -15.92 -6.39 4.38
N SER A 10 -16.56 -6.71 5.50
CA SER A 10 -17.80 -6.08 5.95
C SER A 10 -17.60 -4.64 6.42
N GLU A 11 -16.35 -4.19 6.58
CA GLU A 11 -15.96 -2.84 6.95
C GLU A 11 -16.05 -1.82 5.79
N TYR A 12 -16.01 -2.28 4.53
CA TYR A 12 -15.99 -1.40 3.35
C TYR A 12 -17.38 -0.96 2.84
N PRO A 13 -18.46 -1.76 2.97
CA PRO A 13 -19.81 -1.28 2.68
C PRO A 13 -20.25 -0.10 3.57
N GLY A 14 -21.04 0.81 3.00
CA GLY A 14 -21.67 1.91 3.76
C GLY A 14 -20.82 3.16 3.85
N ALA A 15 -20.23 3.44 5.02
CA ALA A 15 -19.54 4.70 5.28
C ALA A 15 -18.34 4.93 4.34
N PHE A 16 -17.58 3.88 4.06
CA PHE A 16 -16.43 3.95 3.15
C PHE A 16 -16.84 4.13 1.68
N ASP A 17 -17.86 3.40 1.21
CA ASP A 17 -18.47 3.60 -0.12
C ASP A 17 -18.94 5.06 -0.30
N HIS A 18 -19.66 5.59 0.69
CA HIS A 18 -20.14 6.97 0.67
C HIS A 18 -18.98 7.97 0.63
N ALA A 19 -17.95 7.77 1.46
CA ALA A 19 -16.76 8.61 1.47
C ALA A 19 -16.00 8.60 0.13
N CYS A 20 -15.96 7.45 -0.56
CA CYS A 20 -15.40 7.34 -1.91
C CYS A 20 -16.23 8.12 -2.93
N GLN A 21 -17.56 7.98 -2.88
CA GLN A 21 -18.48 8.69 -3.78
C GLN A 21 -18.37 10.20 -3.64
N GLN A 22 -18.38 10.73 -2.42
CA GLN A 22 -18.22 12.17 -2.15
C GLN A 22 -16.91 12.73 -2.71
N ARG A 23 -15.85 11.92 -2.70
CA ARG A 23 -14.52 12.29 -3.22
C ARG A 23 -14.33 11.95 -4.70
N ARG A 24 -15.39 11.49 -5.39
CA ARG A 24 -15.36 11.03 -6.79
C ARG A 24 -14.28 9.95 -7.04
N VAL A 25 -14.02 9.11 -6.03
CA VAL A 25 -13.13 7.96 -6.13
C VAL A 25 -13.95 6.74 -6.48
N ARG A 26 -13.60 6.04 -7.56
CA ARG A 26 -14.26 4.79 -7.92
C ARG A 26 -13.85 3.68 -6.96
N HIS A 27 -14.76 3.21 -6.12
CA HIS A 27 -14.52 2.02 -5.31
C HIS A 27 -14.81 0.74 -6.11
N THR A 28 -13.86 -0.20 -6.09
CA THR A 28 -14.00 -1.52 -6.69
C THR A 28 -13.62 -2.59 -5.69
N ARG A 29 -14.22 -3.77 -5.81
CA ARG A 29 -13.91 -4.91 -4.95
C ARG A 29 -13.20 -6.01 -5.73
N THR A 30 -12.30 -6.75 -5.08
CA THR A 30 -11.68 -7.94 -5.67
C THR A 30 -12.76 -8.92 -6.11
N ARG A 31 -12.50 -9.77 -7.11
CA ARG A 31 -13.44 -10.85 -7.46
C ARG A 31 -13.33 -12.01 -6.45
N PRO A 32 -14.39 -12.77 -6.18
CA PRO A 32 -14.30 -13.91 -5.27
C PRO A 32 -13.25 -14.88 -5.78
N ARG A 33 -12.40 -15.43 -4.90
CA ARG A 33 -11.33 -16.39 -5.25
C ARG A 33 -10.20 -15.82 -6.14
N HIS A 34 -9.96 -14.51 -6.12
CA HIS A 34 -8.85 -13.85 -6.84
C HIS A 34 -7.81 -13.21 -5.90
N ALA A 35 -7.21 -14.01 -5.02
CA ALA A 35 -6.26 -13.55 -3.99
C ALA A 35 -5.08 -12.72 -4.53
N TRP A 36 -4.62 -12.98 -5.77
CA TRP A 36 -3.49 -12.25 -6.37
C TRP A 36 -3.76 -10.76 -6.63
N THR A 37 -5.02 -10.32 -6.58
CA THR A 37 -5.37 -8.89 -6.74
C THR A 37 -5.13 -8.08 -5.47
N ASN A 38 -5.07 -8.73 -4.29
CA ASN A 38 -4.78 -8.08 -3.02
C ASN A 38 -3.38 -8.43 -2.46
N GLY A 39 -2.65 -9.32 -3.13
CA GLY A 39 -1.39 -9.89 -2.60
C GLY A 39 -0.26 -8.90 -2.31
N PHE A 40 -0.30 -7.66 -2.81
CA PHE A 40 0.66 -6.62 -2.40
C PHE A 40 0.35 -6.08 -1.00
N VAL A 41 -0.93 -5.76 -0.74
CA VAL A 41 -1.39 -5.27 0.56
C VAL A 41 -1.20 -6.36 1.61
N GLU A 42 -1.60 -7.59 1.32
CA GLU A 42 -1.42 -8.74 2.22
C GLU A 42 0.05 -8.96 2.57
N ARG A 43 0.96 -8.83 1.59
CA ARG A 43 2.40 -8.96 1.83
C ARG A 43 2.95 -7.85 2.71
N LEU A 44 2.52 -6.61 2.52
CA LEU A 44 2.89 -5.50 3.40
C LEU A 44 2.35 -5.73 4.83
N GLN A 45 1.07 -6.09 4.94
CA GLN A 45 0.41 -6.37 6.22
C GLN A 45 1.06 -7.54 6.98
N GLY A 46 1.58 -8.56 6.30
CA GLY A 46 2.35 -9.64 6.93
C GLY A 46 3.79 -9.25 7.28
N ALA A 47 4.41 -8.39 6.47
CA ALA A 47 5.78 -7.91 6.70
C ALA A 47 5.88 -7.00 7.94
N ILE A 48 4.92 -6.09 8.14
CA ILE A 48 4.94 -5.14 9.26
C ILE A 48 5.07 -5.86 10.63
N PRO A 49 4.18 -6.79 11.02
CA PRO A 49 4.32 -7.50 12.29
C PRO A 49 5.64 -8.28 12.39
N THR A 50 6.06 -8.90 11.28
CA THR A 50 7.18 -9.84 11.25
C THR A 50 8.53 -9.15 11.34
N GLU A 51 8.72 -8.09 10.55
CA GLU A 51 9.99 -7.37 10.40
C GLU A 51 10.09 -6.21 11.40
N LEU A 52 9.01 -5.45 11.59
CA LEU A 52 8.98 -4.29 12.48
C LEU A 52 8.61 -4.70 13.91
N TRP A 53 7.37 -5.13 14.14
CA TRP A 53 6.84 -5.19 15.50
C TRP A 53 7.48 -6.25 16.39
N ARG A 54 7.79 -7.43 15.84
CA ARG A 54 8.56 -8.46 16.57
C ARG A 54 9.93 -7.93 17.04
N THR A 55 10.55 -7.05 16.27
CA THR A 55 11.87 -6.48 16.60
C THR A 55 11.73 -5.34 17.60
N GLU A 56 10.83 -4.41 17.33
CA GLU A 56 10.64 -3.19 18.12
C GLU A 56 10.14 -3.49 19.53
N PHE A 57 9.15 -4.36 19.68
CA PHE A 57 8.60 -4.73 20.98
C PHE A 57 9.57 -5.52 21.86
N ARG A 58 10.64 -6.09 21.29
CA ARG A 58 11.73 -6.71 22.07
C ARG A 58 12.76 -5.70 22.56
N ARG A 59 12.87 -4.55 21.90
CA ARG A 59 13.92 -3.55 22.16
C ARG A 59 13.47 -2.44 23.09
N ARG A 60 12.18 -2.10 23.08
CA ARG A 60 11.62 -0.99 23.86
C ARG A 60 10.15 -1.16 24.16
N PHE A 61 9.72 -0.51 25.23
CA PHE A 61 8.31 -0.31 25.55
C PHE A 61 7.81 0.98 24.92
N PHE A 62 6.59 0.93 24.40
CA PHE A 62 5.89 2.09 23.85
C PHE A 62 4.86 2.57 24.87
N THR A 63 4.89 3.87 25.19
CA THR A 63 3.98 4.47 26.18
C THR A 63 2.89 5.34 25.56
N HIS A 64 3.04 5.71 24.28
CA HIS A 64 2.04 6.49 23.55
C HIS A 64 1.96 6.06 22.08
N PRO A 65 0.75 6.06 21.47
CA PRO A 65 0.56 5.81 20.04
C PRO A 65 1.47 6.58 19.07
N ALA A 66 1.91 7.80 19.42
CA ALA A 66 2.79 8.60 18.57
C ALA A 66 4.17 7.93 18.37
N GLN A 67 4.66 7.20 19.37
CA GLN A 67 5.92 6.46 19.25
C GLN A 67 5.78 5.28 18.29
N LEU A 68 4.61 4.61 18.28
CA LEU A 68 4.30 3.57 17.31
C LEU A 68 4.24 4.15 15.90
N GLN A 69 3.59 5.31 15.73
CA GLN A 69 3.51 5.99 14.43
C GLN A 69 4.92 6.32 13.89
N VAL A 70 5.81 6.89 14.71
CA VAL A 70 7.18 7.20 14.31
C VAL A 70 7.96 5.94 13.89
N ALA A 71 7.79 4.84 14.62
CA ALA A 71 8.43 3.56 14.27
C ALA A 71 7.89 3.01 12.93
N LEU A 72 6.57 3.08 12.73
CA LEU A 72 5.92 2.67 11.50
C LEU A 72 6.34 3.52 10.31
N ASP A 73 6.37 4.84 10.45
CA ASP A 73 6.76 5.77 9.38
C ASP A 73 8.21 5.52 8.92
N ARG A 74 9.12 5.32 9.88
CA ARG A 74 10.50 4.95 9.58
C ARG A 74 10.59 3.63 8.82
N TYR A 75 9.82 2.63 9.26
CA TYR A 75 9.77 1.34 8.58
C TYR A 75 9.20 1.44 7.17
N LEU A 76 8.12 2.21 6.97
CA LEU A 76 7.53 2.43 5.64
C LEU A 76 8.50 3.17 4.72
N GLY A 77 9.29 4.11 5.25
CA GLY A 77 10.39 4.74 4.52
C GLY A 77 11.41 3.72 4.02
N PHE A 78 11.88 2.84 4.90
CA PHE A 78 12.77 1.72 4.52
C PHE A 78 12.11 0.78 3.50
N TYR A 79 10.88 0.33 3.76
CA TYR A 79 10.16 -0.64 2.93
C TYR A 79 9.92 -0.14 1.51
N ASN A 80 9.58 1.15 1.35
CA ASN A 80 9.24 1.74 0.07
C ASN A 80 10.46 2.19 -0.74
N HIS A 81 11.54 2.62 -0.07
CA HIS A 81 12.67 3.29 -0.74
C HIS A 81 14.02 2.56 -0.64
N GLN A 82 14.14 1.54 0.20
CA GLN A 82 15.43 0.87 0.43
C GLN A 82 15.34 -0.65 0.27
N ARG A 83 14.25 -1.28 0.73
CA ARG A 83 14.06 -2.74 0.64
C ARG A 83 13.83 -3.17 -0.81
N PRO A 84 14.70 -4.00 -1.42
CA PRO A 84 14.44 -4.58 -2.74
C PRO A 84 13.32 -5.64 -2.65
N HIS A 85 12.49 -5.74 -3.69
CA HIS A 85 11.41 -6.73 -3.76
C HIS A 85 11.66 -7.69 -4.91
N LEU A 86 11.98 -8.95 -4.60
CA LEU A 86 12.38 -9.97 -5.58
C LEU A 86 11.20 -10.74 -6.20
N GLY A 87 9.96 -10.30 -5.97
CA GLY A 87 8.78 -10.92 -6.57
C GLY A 87 8.76 -10.74 -8.10
N TYR A 88 8.12 -11.66 -8.82
CA TYR A 88 8.04 -11.63 -10.29
C TYR A 88 7.54 -10.29 -10.87
N ARG A 89 6.64 -9.58 -10.18
CA ARG A 89 6.14 -8.27 -10.63
C ARG A 89 7.08 -7.11 -10.33
N THR A 90 7.97 -7.26 -9.35
CA THR A 90 8.83 -6.19 -8.85
C THR A 90 10.27 -6.33 -9.35
N GLN A 91 10.74 -7.55 -9.65
CA GLN A 91 12.04 -7.81 -10.30
C GLN A 91 13.22 -7.07 -9.62
N GLY A 92 13.26 -7.09 -8.28
CA GLY A 92 14.28 -6.41 -7.48
C GLY A 92 14.03 -4.92 -7.23
N ARG A 93 13.10 -4.30 -7.98
CA ARG A 93 12.75 -2.88 -7.83
C ARG A 93 12.02 -2.63 -6.52
N ARG A 94 12.20 -1.42 -6.02
CA ARG A 94 11.58 -0.90 -4.80
C ARG A 94 10.17 -0.38 -5.11
N PRO A 95 9.22 -0.42 -4.15
CA PRO A 95 7.84 0.03 -4.39
C PRO A 95 7.76 1.46 -4.93
N ALA A 96 8.56 2.38 -4.39
CA ALA A 96 8.60 3.77 -4.84
C ALA A 96 9.06 3.88 -6.31
N GLU A 97 10.05 3.09 -6.73
CA GLU A 97 10.52 3.09 -8.12
C GLU A 97 9.40 2.66 -9.07
N ILE A 98 8.65 1.62 -8.71
CA ILE A 98 7.58 1.09 -9.56
C ILE A 98 6.46 2.13 -9.71
N PHE A 99 6.00 2.70 -8.61
CA PHE A 99 4.91 3.67 -8.66
C PHE A 99 5.33 4.94 -9.38
N TRP A 100 6.54 5.46 -9.11
CA TRP A 100 6.97 6.72 -9.71
C TRP A 100 7.19 6.51 -11.20
N THR A 101 7.86 5.44 -11.64
CA THR A 101 8.00 5.13 -13.07
C THR A 101 6.64 4.97 -13.77
N ALA A 102 5.66 4.32 -13.14
CA ALA A 102 4.32 4.21 -13.70
C ALA A 102 3.63 5.58 -13.83
N SER A 103 3.76 6.43 -12.81
CA SER A 103 3.21 7.80 -12.84
C SER A 103 3.85 8.68 -13.93
N TRP A 104 5.15 8.52 -14.19
CA TRP A 104 5.84 9.22 -15.28
C TRP A 104 5.37 8.75 -16.67
N ALA A 105 5.07 7.46 -16.84
CA ALA A 105 4.53 6.91 -18.08
C ALA A 105 3.12 7.47 -18.38
N GLU A 106 2.23 7.47 -17.38
CA GLU A 106 0.87 8.02 -17.53
C GLU A 106 0.86 9.51 -17.89
N HIS A 107 1.83 10.29 -17.38
CA HIS A 107 1.97 11.72 -17.72
C HIS A 107 2.45 11.95 -19.16
N ARG A 108 3.32 11.08 -19.71
CA ARG A 108 3.81 11.20 -21.10
C ARG A 108 2.73 10.90 -22.14
N ASP A 109 1.84 9.95 -21.87
CA ASP A 109 0.76 9.60 -22.79
C ASP A 109 -0.32 10.70 -22.93
N HIS A 110 -0.40 11.64 -21.98
CA HIS A 110 -1.27 12.84 -22.06
C HIS A 110 -0.59 14.05 -22.75
N VAL A 111 0.69 13.95 -23.10
CA VAL A 111 1.42 15.01 -23.83
C VAL A 111 1.86 14.45 -25.19
N ARG A 112 0.89 14.25 -26.09
CA ARG A 112 1.17 14.18 -27.52
C ARG A 112 1.01 15.58 -28.11
N PRO A 113 2.06 16.21 -28.69
CA PRO A 113 1.86 17.43 -29.46
C PRO A 113 1.03 17.11 -30.71
N ALA A 114 0.16 18.05 -31.07
CA ALA A 114 -0.63 18.05 -32.31
C ALA A 114 0.27 18.19 -33.54
#